data_AF-A0A350XJS7-F1
#
_entry.id   AF-A0A350XJS7-F1
#
_cell.length_a   1.000
_cell.length_b   1.000
_cell.length_c   1.000
_cell.angle_alpha   90.00
_cell.angle_beta   90.00
_cell.angle_gamma   90.00
#
_symmetry.space_group_name_H-M   'P 1'
#
loop_
_entity.id
_entity.type
_entity.pdbx_description
1 polymer ?
#
loop_
_entity_poly.entity_id
_entity_poly.type
_entity_poly.pdbx_seq_one_letter_code
_entity_poly.pdbx_strand_id
1 'polypeptide(L)'
;SGDRENLHLENAIDLQCFSNDLTYIAESLQTLRELQQLLSTCFSFLFEDGLDRNLSGRHVSLLFDMYVSYSELFCDEIEGRVTRLQRTVEKNI
;
A
#
# COMPACT_ATOMS: atom_id res chain seq x y z
N SER A 1 17.02 39.90 -3.63
CA SER A 1 15.90 39.23 -2.95
C SER A 1 15.89 37.75 -3.33
N GLY A 2 16.77 36.95 -2.73
CA GLY A 2 16.84 35.49 -3.00
C GLY A 2 15.95 34.66 -2.06
N ASP A 3 15.66 35.19 -0.86
CA ASP A 3 14.98 34.42 0.19
C ASP A 3 13.52 34.10 -0.11
N ARG A 4 12.82 34.93 -0.91
CA ARG A 4 11.43 34.66 -1.31
C ARG A 4 11.32 33.56 -2.37
N GLU A 5 12.22 33.54 -3.35
CA GLU A 5 12.25 32.47 -4.37
C GLU A 5 12.60 31.12 -3.75
N ASN A 6 13.53 31.09 -2.78
CA ASN A 6 13.88 29.88 -2.05
C ASN A 6 12.71 29.32 -1.25
N LEU A 7 11.94 30.18 -0.55
CA LEU A 7 10.74 29.75 0.19
C LEU A 7 9.66 29.16 -0.72
N HIS A 8 9.45 29.74 -1.91
CA HIS A 8 8.49 29.23 -2.87
C HIS A 8 8.90 27.87 -3.44
N LEU A 9 10.20 27.63 -3.61
CA LEU A 9 10.73 26.37 -4.12
C LEU A 9 10.65 25.27 -3.05
N GLU A 10 11.02 25.57 -1.80
CA GLU A 10 10.89 24.63 -0.67
C GLU A 10 9.45 24.15 -0.49
N ASN A 11 8.48 25.07 -0.53
CA ASN A 11 7.06 24.72 -0.42
C ASN A 11 6.56 23.84 -1.58
N ALA A 12 7.06 24.06 -2.81
CA ALA A 12 6.69 23.24 -3.96
C ALA A 12 7.26 21.81 -3.85
N ILE A 13 8.49 21.67 -3.35
CA ILE A 13 9.12 20.37 -3.08
C ILE A 13 8.34 19.62 -2.00
N ASP A 14 7.99 20.29 -0.89
CA ASP A 14 7.22 19.68 0.20
C ASP A 14 5.84 19.19 -0.27
N LEU A 15 5.14 19.98 -1.10
CA LEU A 15 3.86 19.58 -1.70
C LEU A 15 4.00 18.39 -2.66
N GLN A 16 5.06 18.35 -3.46
CA GLN A 16 5.32 17.23 -4.35
C GLN A 16 5.64 15.95 -3.55
N CYS A 17 6.47 16.04 -2.51
CA CYS A 17 6.73 14.93 -1.61
C CYS A 17 5.47 14.45 -0.89
N PHE A 18 4.63 15.37 -0.42
CA PHE A 18 3.33 15.07 0.19
C PHE A 18 2.41 14.30 -0.78
N SER A 19 2.31 14.77 -2.02
CA SER A 19 1.54 14.08 -3.06
C SER A 19 2.09 12.68 -3.32
N ASN A 20 3.41 12.52 -3.43
CA ASN A 20 4.03 11.23 -3.69
C ASN A 20 3.76 10.22 -2.56
N ASP A 21 3.85 10.67 -1.30
CA ASP A 21 3.57 9.83 -0.14
C ASP A 21 2.09 9.39 -0.11
N LEU A 22 1.14 10.27 -0.45
CA LEU A 22 -0.29 9.92 -0.57
C LEU A 22 -0.56 8.93 -1.71
N THR A 23 0.01 9.16 -2.90
CA THR A 23 -0.15 8.25 -4.05
C THR A 23 0.36 6.86 -3.68
N TYR A 24 1.54 6.77 -3.06
CA TYR A 24 2.10 5.49 -2.65
C TYR A 24 1.19 4.75 -1.66
N ILE A 25 0.70 5.44 -0.63
CA ILE A 25 -0.22 4.83 0.35
C ILE A 25 -1.47 4.29 -0.35
N ALA A 26 -2.06 5.06 -1.27
CA ALA A 26 -3.24 4.63 -2.00
C ALA A 26 -2.97 3.38 -2.87
N GLU A 27 -1.81 3.33 -3.56
CA GLU A 27 -1.39 2.19 -4.37
C GLU A 27 -1.15 0.94 -3.51
N SER A 28 -0.44 1.06 -2.39
CA SER A 28 -0.20 -0.05 -1.46
C SER A 28 -1.50 -0.63 -0.90
N LEU A 29 -2.45 0.23 -0.48
CA LEU A 29 -3.76 -0.19 0.00
C LEU A 29 -4.58 -0.90 -1.10
N GLN A 30 -4.47 -0.42 -2.34
CA GLN A 30 -5.13 -1.05 -3.47
C GLN A 30 -4.55 -2.45 -3.77
N THR A 31 -3.23 -2.60 -3.77
CA THR A 31 -2.58 -3.91 -3.93
C THR A 31 -2.99 -4.89 -2.84
N LEU A 32 -3.04 -4.46 -1.58
CA LEU A 32 -3.50 -5.31 -0.47
C LEU A 32 -4.94 -5.78 -0.64
N ARG A 33 -5.82 -4.88 -1.10
CA ARG A 33 -7.22 -5.21 -1.38
C ARG A 33 -7.34 -6.24 -2.50
N GLU A 34 -6.56 -6.10 -3.57
CA GLU A 34 -6.56 -7.05 -4.69
C GLU A 34 -6.06 -8.43 -4.26
N LEU A 35 -4.98 -8.49 -3.47
CA LEU A 35 -4.48 -9.74 -2.90
C LEU A 35 -5.51 -10.40 -1.98
N GLN A 36 -6.19 -9.62 -1.14
CA GLN A 36 -7.26 -10.14 -0.28
C GLN A 36 -8.44 -10.71 -1.09
N GLN A 37 -8.84 -10.04 -2.17
CA GLN A 37 -9.90 -10.51 -3.06
C GLN A 37 -9.50 -11.80 -3.78
N LEU A 38 -8.25 -11.89 -4.26
CA LEU A 38 -7.70 -13.08 -4.90
C LEU A 38 -7.69 -14.26 -3.93
N LEU A 39 -7.21 -14.05 -2.70
CA LEU A 39 -7.20 -15.05 -1.64
C LEU A 39 -8.62 -15.54 -1.33
N SER A 40 -9.58 -14.63 -1.15
CA SER A 40 -10.98 -14.97 -0.91
C SER A 40 -11.57 -15.81 -2.04
N THR A 41 -11.29 -15.43 -3.30
CA THR A 41 -11.77 -16.14 -4.48
C THR A 41 -11.18 -17.55 -4.55
N CYS A 42 -9.88 -17.70 -4.26
CA CYS A 42 -9.22 -18.99 -4.22
C CYS A 42 -9.75 -19.90 -3.10
N PHE A 43 -10.08 -19.33 -1.93
CA PHE A 43 -10.73 -20.09 -0.87
C PHE A 43 -12.13 -20.58 -1.29
N SER A 44 -12.97 -19.72 -1.89
CA SER A 44 -14.28 -20.14 -2.40
C SER A 44 -14.18 -21.34 -3.35
N PHE A 45 -13.21 -21.34 -4.28
CA PHE A 45 -12.99 -22.48 -5.18
C PHE A 45 -12.58 -23.77 -4.46
N LEU A 46 -11.90 -23.71 -3.32
CA LEU A 46 -11.56 -24.90 -2.53
C LEU A 46 -12.78 -25.50 -1.80
N PHE A 47 -13.76 -24.68 -1.45
CA PHE A 47 -14.93 -25.10 -0.67
C PHE A 47 -16.15 -25.44 -1.54
N GLU A 48 -16.29 -24.84 -2.72
CA GLU A 48 -17.49 -24.98 -3.57
C GLU A 48 -17.44 -26.17 -4.55
N ASP A 49 -16.27 -26.65 -4.98
CA ASP A 49 -16.19 -27.70 -6.01
C ASP A 49 -15.64 -29.04 -5.48
N GLY A 50 -16.56 -29.99 -5.30
CA GLY A 50 -16.26 -31.37 -4.92
C GLY A 50 -15.68 -32.27 -6.01
N LEU A 51 -15.56 -31.83 -7.27
CA LEU A 51 -14.98 -32.63 -8.35
C LEU A 51 -14.47 -31.71 -9.46
N ASP A 52 -13.26 -31.96 -9.95
CA ASP A 52 -12.56 -31.29 -11.06
C ASP A 52 -12.10 -29.83 -10.84
N ARG A 53 -10.94 -29.62 -10.20
CA ARG A 53 -9.86 -28.74 -10.73
C ARG A 53 -8.58 -28.67 -9.89
N ASN A 54 -7.52 -28.31 -10.63
CA ASN A 54 -6.09 -28.24 -10.34
C ASN A 54 -5.62 -27.26 -9.24
N LEU A 55 -6.52 -26.57 -8.52
CA LEU A 55 -6.11 -25.60 -7.51
C LEU A 55 -5.81 -26.33 -6.19
N SER A 56 -4.58 -26.83 -6.07
CA SER A 56 -4.16 -27.49 -4.83
C SER A 56 -4.15 -26.52 -3.63
N GLY A 57 -4.40 -27.02 -2.42
CA GLY A 57 -4.24 -26.25 -1.18
C GLY A 57 -2.84 -25.64 -1.01
N ARG A 58 -1.82 -26.16 -1.70
CA ARG A 58 -0.48 -25.54 -1.75
C ARG A 58 -0.48 -24.19 -2.46
N HIS A 59 -1.26 -24.03 -3.54
CA HIS A 59 -1.37 -22.74 -4.23
C HIS A 59 -2.03 -21.68 -3.36
N VAL A 60 -3.07 -22.08 -2.60
CA VAL A 60 -3.74 -21.17 -1.66
C VAL A 60 -2.84 -20.82 -0.48
N SER A 61 -2.05 -21.78 0.02
CA SER A 61 -1.03 -21.51 1.05
C SER A 61 0.02 -20.50 0.57
N LEU A 62 0.54 -20.66 -0.66
CA LEU A 62 1.48 -19.70 -1.25
C LEU A 62 0.86 -18.30 -1.43
N LEU A 63 -0.40 -18.21 -1.85
CA LEU A 63 -1.12 -16.94 -1.94
C LEU A 63 -1.33 -16.30 -0.56
N PHE A 64 -1.59 -17.11 0.47
CA PHE A 64 -1.70 -16.64 1.85
C PHE A 64 -0.35 -16.10 2.37
N ASP A 65 0.73 -16.84 2.17
CA ASP A 65 2.09 -16.42 2.57
C ASP A 65 2.49 -15.11 1.87
N MET A 66 2.14 -14.99 0.59
CA MET A 66 2.32 -13.75 -0.18
C MET A 66 1.51 -12.61 0.42
N TYR A 67 0.21 -12.83 0.70
CA TYR A 67 -0.63 -11.81 1.33
C TYR A 67 -0.06 -11.33 2.67
N VAL A 68 0.40 -12.23 3.53
CA VAL A 68 1.02 -11.89 4.82
C VAL A 68 2.30 -11.06 4.60
N SER A 69 3.20 -11.53 3.75
CA SER A 69 4.48 -10.84 3.48
C SER A 69 4.28 -9.43 2.92
N TYR A 70 3.35 -9.26 1.97
CA TYR A 70 3.03 -7.94 1.41
C TYR A 70 2.30 -7.05 2.41
N SER A 71 1.46 -7.61 3.29
CA SER A 71 0.80 -6.86 4.36
C SER A 71 1.81 -6.27 5.33
N GLU A 72 2.78 -7.07 5.77
CA GLU A 72 3.85 -6.61 6.66
C GLU A 72 4.70 -5.52 6.01
N LEU A 73 5.17 -5.74 4.77
CA LEU A 73 5.95 -4.76 4.01
C LEU A 73 5.20 -3.42 3.87
N PHE A 74 3.95 -3.46 3.43
CA PHE A 74 3.19 -2.25 3.21
C PHE A 74 2.78 -1.57 4.52
N CYS A 75 2.57 -2.30 5.61
CA CYS A 75 2.31 -1.69 6.92
C CYS A 75 3.46 -0.78 7.35
N ASP A 76 4.71 -1.27 7.31
CA ASP A 76 5.89 -0.50 7.70
C ASP A 76 6.08 0.74 6.80
N GLU A 77 5.89 0.58 5.49
CA GLU A 77 6.05 1.67 4.52
C GLU A 77 4.94 2.73 4.63
N ILE A 78 3.69 2.30 4.82
CA ILE A 78 2.55 3.20 5.01
C ILE A 78 2.72 3.97 6.33
N GLU A 79 3.09 3.32 7.43
CA GLU A 79 3.31 3.98 8.72
C GLU A 79 4.40 5.05 8.61
N GLY A 80 5.53 4.72 7.97
CA GLY A 80 6.61 5.67 7.73
C GLY A 80 6.17 6.87 6.90
N ARG A 81 5.32 6.66 5.88
CA ARG A 81 4.77 7.72 5.02
C ARG A 81 3.74 8.58 5.74
N VAL A 82 2.81 7.99 6.49
CA VAL A 82 1.83 8.71 7.31
C VAL A 82 2.55 9.62 8.31
N THR A 83 3.61 9.12 8.96
CA THR A 83 4.42 9.92 9.87
C THR A 83 5.08 11.12 9.17
N ARG A 84 5.57 10.96 7.93
CA ARG A 84 6.11 12.07 7.14
C ARG A 84 5.02 13.09 6.77
N LEU A 85 3.86 12.63 6.31
CA LEU A 85 2.71 13.49 5.99
C LEU A 85 2.28 14.33 7.21
N GLN A 86 2.18 13.70 8.39
CA GLN A 86 1.85 14.40 9.64
C GLN A 86 2.86 15.51 9.95
N ARG A 87 4.16 15.22 9.88
CA ARG A 87 5.21 16.24 10.09
C ARG A 87 5.14 17.38 9.08
N THR A 88 4.82 17.08 7.82
CA THR A 88 4.64 18.12 6.79
C THR A 88 3.46 19.02 7.14
N VAL A 89 2.33 18.47 7.58
CA VAL A 89 1.17 19.26 8.01
C VAL A 89 1.52 20.12 9.24
N GLU A 90 2.16 19.54 10.25
CA GLU A 90 2.57 20.25 11.47
C GLU A 90 3.52 21.41 11.21
N LYS A 91 4.42 21.30 10.22
CA LYS A 91 5.33 22.39 9.82
C LYS A 91 4.63 23.56 9.12
N ASN A 92 3.45 23.32 8.55
CA ASN A 92 2.73 24.28 7.71
C ASN A 92 1.52 24.92 8.44
N ILE A 93 1.27 24.57 9.70
CA ILE A 93 0.28 25.20 10.61
C ILE A 93 1.01 26.19 11.52
#